data_AF-A0A7C5BFA0-F1
#
_entry.id   AF-A0A7C5BFA0-F1
#
_cell.length_a   1.000
_cell.length_b   1.000
_cell.length_c   1.000
_cell.angle_alpha   90.00
_cell.angle_beta   90.00
_cell.angle_gamma   90.00
#
_symmetry.space_group_name_H-M   'P 1'
#
loop_
_entity.id
_entity.type
_entity.pdbx_description
1 polymer ?
#
loop_
_entity_poly.entity_id
_entity_poly.type
_entity_poly.pdbx_seq_one_letter_code
_entity_poly.pdbx_strand_id
1 'polypeptide(L)'
;MIIRTLTLALLFTLLGSSATAKTIAPPSYSGEIKFIQTIDLNDKFKGYNFSELSGLAFNKKRKQLYMVSDKGRLFSYGVEFTTKGIKLNPQNACNLERKNGKRLKKYKRDSEGVALDNNGKLYISFEGKPKIASFTYDCKKIKNLPLPKALKRAKLRSSNKSLEALAFHPKYGFITALEYPKKGDKKTDQTIYSTSGKEWHLKIDSIKKNAIVAIEVMDDGNLLILERAHIGLLNYVITLRKLYINQCPNNLCKSKKLIQMESKKGWDLADFEGLANLGGGRYLMISDNSDLFFLKNRVVFFQLNQD
;
A
#
# COMPACT_ATOMS: atom_id res chain seq x y z
N MET A 1 -3.59 76.96 -22.07
CA MET A 1 -2.95 75.72 -22.54
C MET A 1 -3.19 74.65 -21.48
N ILE A 2 -4.27 73.87 -21.63
CA ILE A 2 -4.74 72.93 -20.59
C ILE A 2 -4.27 71.52 -20.93
N ILE A 3 -3.57 70.93 -19.97
CA ILE A 3 -3.01 69.58 -19.97
C ILE A 3 -4.14 68.54 -19.90
N ARG A 4 -4.06 67.50 -20.74
CA ARG A 4 -4.78 66.24 -20.54
C ARG A 4 -3.81 65.07 -20.74
N THR A 5 -3.32 64.52 -19.64
CA THR A 5 -2.60 63.24 -19.61
C THR A 5 -3.64 62.12 -19.46
N LEU A 6 -3.75 61.28 -20.49
CA LEU A 6 -4.58 60.08 -20.48
C LEU A 6 -3.84 58.99 -19.69
N THR A 7 -4.41 58.55 -18.56
CA THR A 7 -3.87 57.43 -17.77
C THR A 7 -4.52 56.14 -18.26
N LEU A 8 -3.75 55.27 -18.90
CA LEU A 8 -4.21 53.95 -19.35
C LEU A 8 -4.07 52.96 -18.19
N ALA A 9 -5.20 52.56 -17.59
CA ALA A 9 -5.23 51.54 -16.55
C ALA A 9 -5.14 50.14 -17.20
N LEU A 10 -3.98 49.48 -17.08
CA LEU A 10 -3.83 48.07 -17.46
C LEU A 10 -4.44 47.18 -16.36
N LEU A 11 -5.58 46.57 -16.66
CA LEU A 11 -6.17 45.52 -15.81
C LEU A 11 -5.36 44.22 -16.00
N PHE A 12 -4.54 43.85 -15.01
CA PHE A 12 -3.94 42.52 -14.96
C PHE A 12 -4.98 41.51 -14.44
N THR A 13 -5.59 40.75 -15.35
CA THR A 13 -6.35 39.56 -14.97
C THR A 13 -5.38 38.46 -14.54
N LEU A 14 -5.26 38.22 -13.23
CA LEU A 14 -4.63 37.01 -12.70
C LEU A 14 -5.47 35.80 -13.10
N LEU A 15 -5.13 35.16 -14.22
CA LEU A 15 -5.55 33.81 -14.53
C LEU A 15 -4.87 32.88 -13.52
N GLY A 16 -5.55 32.62 -12.41
CA GLY A 16 -5.13 31.59 -11.47
C GLY A 16 -5.21 30.23 -12.15
N SER A 17 -4.08 29.72 -12.62
CA SER A 17 -3.94 28.32 -13.04
C SER A 17 -4.37 27.43 -11.88
N SER A 18 -5.59 26.92 -11.95
CA SER A 18 -6.02 25.83 -11.08
C SER A 18 -5.23 24.61 -11.50
N ALA A 19 -4.06 24.40 -10.88
CA ALA A 19 -3.30 23.17 -11.02
C ALA A 19 -4.24 22.02 -10.63
N THR A 20 -4.72 21.29 -11.64
CA THR A 20 -5.48 20.06 -11.44
C THR A 20 -4.54 19.05 -10.81
N ALA A 21 -4.99 18.39 -9.75
CA ALA A 21 -4.20 17.33 -9.13
C ALA A 21 -3.91 16.26 -10.19
N LYS A 22 -2.63 15.89 -10.35
CA LYS A 22 -2.26 14.79 -11.24
C LYS A 22 -3.01 13.54 -10.78
N THR A 23 -3.64 12.81 -11.70
CA THR A 23 -4.33 11.55 -11.44
C THR A 23 -3.73 10.43 -12.29
N ILE A 24 -3.87 9.18 -11.85
CA ILE A 24 -3.41 8.01 -12.63
C ILE A 24 -4.43 7.56 -13.69
N ALA A 25 -5.67 8.04 -13.59
CA ALA A 25 -6.75 7.64 -14.47
C ALA A 25 -6.61 8.31 -15.86
N PRO A 26 -6.81 7.58 -16.97
CA PRO A 26 -6.86 8.19 -18.28
C PRO A 26 -8.07 9.12 -18.41
N PRO A 27 -8.04 10.13 -19.31
CA PRO A 27 -9.15 11.07 -19.48
C PRO A 27 -10.50 10.43 -19.81
N SER A 28 -10.51 9.24 -20.40
CA SER A 28 -11.71 8.47 -20.75
C SER A 28 -12.34 7.70 -19.59
N TYR A 29 -11.70 7.67 -18.41
CA TYR A 29 -12.19 6.90 -17.27
C TYR A 29 -13.40 7.56 -16.61
N SER A 30 -14.49 6.80 -16.48
CA SER A 30 -15.76 7.22 -15.84
C SER A 30 -16.27 6.22 -14.79
N GLY A 31 -15.37 5.44 -14.19
CA GLY A 31 -15.75 4.39 -13.24
C GLY A 31 -16.05 4.89 -11.81
N GLU A 32 -16.44 3.95 -10.95
CA GLU A 32 -16.89 4.22 -9.58
C GLU A 32 -15.78 4.67 -8.61
N ILE A 33 -14.52 4.35 -8.90
CA ILE A 33 -13.38 4.69 -8.04
C ILE A 33 -12.89 6.10 -8.38
N LYS A 34 -12.93 7.00 -7.41
CA LYS A 34 -12.44 8.36 -7.60
C LYS A 34 -10.95 8.43 -7.27
N PHE A 35 -10.10 8.58 -8.28
CA PHE A 35 -8.67 8.86 -8.12
C PHE A 35 -8.46 10.35 -7.89
N ILE A 36 -8.26 10.74 -6.64
CA ILE A 36 -8.29 12.13 -6.18
C ILE A 36 -6.96 12.84 -6.48
N GLN A 37 -5.85 12.20 -6.16
CA GLN A 37 -4.53 12.82 -6.25
C GLN A 37 -3.42 11.78 -6.35
N THR A 38 -2.42 12.09 -7.16
CA THR A 38 -1.13 11.39 -7.24
C THR A 38 -0.03 12.30 -6.72
N ILE A 39 0.80 11.80 -5.80
CA ILE A 39 1.92 12.49 -5.19
C ILE A 39 3.19 11.69 -5.48
N ASP A 40 4.11 12.27 -6.24
CA ASP A 40 5.46 11.71 -6.38
C ASP A 40 6.30 12.19 -5.19
N LEU A 41 6.90 11.24 -4.47
CA LEU A 41 7.74 11.49 -3.30
C LEU A 41 9.22 11.54 -3.70
N ASN A 42 10.00 12.37 -3.02
CA ASN A 42 11.43 12.53 -3.29
C ASN A 42 12.24 11.32 -2.81
N ASP A 43 13.26 10.93 -3.57
CA ASP A 43 14.06 9.72 -3.33
C ASP A 43 15.05 9.83 -2.15
N LYS A 44 15.14 11.00 -1.51
CA LYS A 44 15.99 11.25 -0.34
C LYS A 44 15.19 11.87 0.79
N PHE A 45 15.31 11.27 1.96
CA PHE A 45 14.64 11.74 3.16
C PHE A 45 15.57 11.62 4.38
N LYS A 46 15.93 12.76 4.99
CA LYS A 46 16.81 12.84 6.19
C LYS A 46 18.08 11.97 6.09
N GLY A 47 18.73 11.95 4.92
CA GLY A 47 19.94 11.17 4.67
C GLY A 47 19.71 9.68 4.35
N TYR A 48 18.46 9.21 4.34
CA TYR A 48 18.07 7.88 3.87
C TYR A 48 17.60 7.94 2.42
N ASN A 49 17.98 6.93 1.64
CA ASN A 49 17.31 6.67 0.36
C ASN A 49 15.89 6.20 0.66
N PHE A 50 14.93 6.93 0.10
CA PHE A 50 13.52 6.58 0.09
C PHE A 50 13.31 5.73 -1.18
N SER A 51 13.41 4.42 -1.04
CA SER A 51 13.32 3.44 -2.14
C SER A 51 12.88 2.08 -1.60
N GLU A 52 12.47 1.18 -2.50
CA GLU A 52 12.05 -0.19 -2.17
C GLU A 52 10.88 -0.21 -1.19
N LEU A 53 9.79 0.51 -1.48
CA LEU A 53 8.65 0.68 -0.57
C LEU A 53 7.56 -0.37 -0.78
N SER A 54 7.27 -1.14 0.26
CA SER A 54 6.40 -2.32 0.12
C SER A 54 5.07 -2.23 0.89
N GLY A 55 4.91 -1.30 1.84
CA GLY A 55 3.73 -1.31 2.71
C GLY A 55 3.38 0.03 3.34
N LEU A 56 2.09 0.22 3.65
CA LEU A 56 1.55 1.42 4.30
C LEU A 56 0.68 1.08 5.51
N ALA A 57 0.70 1.93 6.53
CA ALA A 57 -0.29 1.89 7.61
C ALA A 57 -0.59 3.30 8.12
N PHE A 58 -1.87 3.63 8.30
CA PHE A 58 -2.29 4.95 8.75
C PHE A 58 -2.83 4.93 10.18
N ASN A 59 -2.24 5.73 11.06
CA ASN A 59 -2.75 5.98 12.40
C ASN A 59 -3.70 7.18 12.37
N LYS A 60 -5.01 6.89 12.39
CA LYS A 60 -6.09 7.91 12.37
C LYS A 60 -5.97 8.93 13.50
N LYS A 61 -5.66 8.50 14.73
CA LYS A 61 -5.55 9.37 15.92
C LYS A 61 -4.36 10.33 15.83
N ARG A 62 -3.22 9.84 15.35
CA ARG A 62 -1.98 10.61 15.21
C ARG A 62 -1.88 11.38 13.88
N LYS A 63 -2.80 11.13 12.95
CA LYS A 63 -2.72 11.57 11.55
C LYS A 63 -1.34 11.27 10.94
N GLN A 64 -0.84 10.06 11.21
CA GLN A 64 0.51 9.67 10.83
C GLN A 64 0.48 8.42 9.95
N LEU A 65 1.11 8.52 8.78
CA LEU A 65 1.32 7.44 7.84
C LEU A 65 2.68 6.82 8.09
N TYR A 66 2.74 5.49 8.14
CA TYR A 66 3.95 4.70 8.25
C TYR A 66 4.16 3.92 6.96
N MET A 67 5.41 3.84 6.52
CA MET A 67 5.80 3.13 5.31
C MET A 67 7.00 2.24 5.61
N VAL A 68 7.01 1.02 5.12
CA VAL A 68 8.16 0.11 5.25
C VAL A 68 8.85 -0.07 3.91
N SER A 69 10.12 -0.45 3.98
CA SER A 69 10.92 -0.80 2.81
C SER A 69 11.56 -2.16 2.98
N ASP A 70 11.71 -2.93 1.89
CA ASP A 70 12.35 -4.25 1.86
C ASP A 70 13.81 -4.22 2.45
N LYS A 71 14.41 -3.03 2.51
CA LYS A 71 15.73 -2.78 3.12
C LYS A 71 15.69 -2.72 4.64
N GLY A 72 14.53 -2.97 5.25
CA GLY A 72 14.32 -2.92 6.68
C GLY A 72 14.40 -1.51 7.22
N ARG A 73 13.66 -0.58 6.60
CA ARG A 73 13.50 0.80 7.06
C ARG A 73 12.04 1.08 7.36
N LEU A 74 11.80 2.00 8.28
CA LEU A 74 10.49 2.58 8.55
C LEU A 74 10.57 4.08 8.27
N PHE A 75 9.63 4.57 7.49
CA PHE A 75 9.41 6.00 7.26
C PHE A 75 8.10 6.40 7.91
N SER A 76 8.00 7.66 8.32
CA SER A 76 6.76 8.23 8.82
C SER A 76 6.52 9.62 8.29
N TYR A 77 5.27 9.90 7.95
CA TYR A 77 4.78 11.15 7.39
C TYR A 77 3.55 11.61 8.18
N GLY A 78 3.46 12.90 8.46
CA GLY A 78 2.20 13.52 8.88
C GLY A 78 1.28 13.66 7.68
N VAL A 79 -0.01 13.41 7.87
CA VAL A 79 -1.04 13.54 6.83
C VAL A 79 -1.93 14.73 7.16
N GLU A 80 -1.94 15.71 6.28
CA GLU A 80 -2.87 16.85 6.31
C GLU A 80 -3.93 16.65 5.24
N PHE A 81 -5.21 16.62 5.63
CA PHE A 81 -6.32 16.58 4.68
C PHE A 81 -6.64 18.00 4.22
N THR A 82 -6.83 18.17 2.92
CA THR A 82 -7.16 19.44 2.27
C THR A 82 -8.45 19.30 1.47
N THR A 83 -9.00 20.41 0.96
CA THR A 83 -10.19 20.37 0.09
C THR A 83 -9.95 19.65 -1.24
N LYS A 84 -8.70 19.55 -1.70
CA LYS A 84 -8.33 18.98 -3.01
C LYS A 84 -7.63 17.61 -2.92
N GLY A 85 -7.39 17.08 -1.71
CA GLY A 85 -6.58 15.88 -1.51
C GLY A 85 -5.87 15.85 -0.16
N ILE A 86 -4.65 15.36 -0.14
CA ILE A 86 -3.79 15.30 1.05
C ILE A 86 -2.43 15.96 0.81
N LYS A 87 -1.78 16.38 1.90
CA LYS A 87 -0.35 16.70 1.93
C LYS A 87 0.36 15.72 2.86
N LEU A 88 1.54 15.28 2.43
CA LEU A 88 2.40 14.36 3.17
C LEU A 88 3.63 15.12 3.66
N ASN A 89 3.73 15.30 4.98
CA ASN A 89 4.80 16.05 5.63
C ASN A 89 5.80 15.08 6.26
N PRO A 90 7.04 15.00 5.78
CA PRO A 90 7.92 13.90 6.13
C PRO A 90 8.50 14.10 7.56
N GLN A 91 8.42 13.09 8.43
CA GLN A 91 8.65 13.22 9.89
C GLN A 91 9.88 12.46 10.38
N ASN A 92 9.95 11.15 10.17
CA ASN A 92 11.05 10.33 10.71
C ASN A 92 11.40 9.15 9.81
N ALA A 93 12.66 8.73 9.84
CA ALA A 93 13.18 7.54 9.17
C ALA A 93 14.21 6.84 10.06
N CYS A 94 14.08 5.53 10.18
CA CYS A 94 15.03 4.72 10.93
C CYS A 94 15.18 3.33 10.32
N ASN A 95 16.30 2.67 10.62
CA ASN A 95 16.48 1.26 10.28
C ASN A 95 15.75 0.41 11.33
N LEU A 96 15.11 -0.65 10.88
CA LEU A 96 14.56 -1.67 11.77
C LEU A 96 15.69 -2.36 12.54
N GLU A 97 15.54 -2.36 13.85
CA GLU A 97 16.56 -2.80 14.79
C GLU A 97 16.07 -3.95 15.67
N ARG A 98 17.03 -4.76 16.11
CA ARG A 98 16.81 -5.79 17.11
C ARG A 98 16.64 -5.15 18.49
N LYS A 99 16.21 -5.94 19.47
CA LYS A 99 16.12 -5.53 20.89
C LYS A 99 17.41 -4.90 21.43
N ASN A 100 18.57 -5.33 20.94
CA ASN A 100 19.89 -4.82 21.35
C ASN A 100 20.37 -3.63 20.51
N GLY A 101 19.49 -2.95 19.75
CA GLY A 101 19.81 -1.79 18.93
C GLY A 101 20.62 -2.07 17.65
N LYS A 102 21.03 -3.32 17.41
CA LYS A 102 21.71 -3.66 16.15
C LYS A 102 20.70 -3.76 15.01
N ARG A 103 21.06 -3.22 13.84
CA ARG A 103 20.28 -3.37 12.60
C ARG A 103 19.97 -4.84 12.30
N LEU A 104 18.83 -5.08 11.67
CA LEU A 104 18.53 -6.41 11.13
C LEU A 104 19.58 -6.81 10.08
N LYS A 105 19.99 -8.09 10.11
CA LYS A 105 20.91 -8.64 9.09
C LYS A 105 20.18 -8.65 7.74
N LYS A 106 20.90 -8.51 6.62
CA LYS A 106 20.34 -8.42 5.24
C LYS A 106 19.22 -9.44 4.98
N TYR A 107 19.48 -10.72 5.19
CA TYR A 107 18.50 -11.80 4.99
C TYR A 107 17.32 -11.87 6.01
N LYS A 108 17.22 -10.92 6.94
CA LYS A 108 16.16 -10.88 7.98
C LYS A 108 15.39 -9.55 8.00
N ARG A 109 15.74 -8.62 7.13
CA ARG A 109 15.25 -7.23 7.13
C ARG A 109 14.21 -6.93 6.06
N ASP A 110 14.09 -7.83 5.09
CA ASP A 110 13.08 -7.97 4.04
C ASP A 110 11.67 -7.77 4.63
N SER A 111 11.18 -6.53 4.64
CA SER A 111 9.92 -6.15 5.28
C SER A 111 8.93 -5.63 4.25
N GLU A 112 7.76 -6.27 4.18
CA GLU A 112 6.79 -6.01 3.13
C GLU A 112 5.52 -5.33 3.66
N GLY A 113 4.78 -6.03 4.53
CA GLY A 113 3.54 -5.52 5.10
C GLY A 113 3.76 -4.76 6.40
N VAL A 114 2.91 -3.76 6.65
CA VAL A 114 2.86 -3.01 7.91
C VAL A 114 1.41 -2.77 8.31
N ALA A 115 1.12 -2.93 9.60
CA ALA A 115 -0.21 -2.73 10.15
C ALA A 115 -0.16 -2.15 11.57
N LEU A 116 -1.27 -1.57 12.00
CA LEU A 116 -1.48 -1.08 13.37
C LEU A 116 -2.57 -1.91 14.03
N ASP A 117 -2.39 -2.33 15.29
CA ASP A 117 -3.49 -2.92 16.06
C ASP A 117 -4.47 -1.84 16.57
N ASN A 118 -5.54 -2.27 17.26
CA ASN A 118 -6.53 -1.36 17.86
C ASN A 118 -5.93 -0.32 18.84
N ASN A 119 -4.76 -0.61 19.42
CA ASN A 119 -4.06 0.30 20.32
C ASN A 119 -3.05 1.19 19.56
N GLY A 120 -3.02 1.09 18.23
CA GLY A 120 -2.09 1.81 17.36
C GLY A 120 -0.68 1.23 17.37
N LYS A 121 -0.42 0.06 17.96
CA LYS A 121 0.94 -0.50 18.00
C LYS A 121 1.34 -1.00 16.62
N LEU A 122 2.61 -0.78 16.26
CA LEU A 122 3.15 -1.08 14.93
C LEU A 122 3.58 -2.54 14.81
N TYR A 123 3.19 -3.18 13.70
CA TYR A 123 3.55 -4.54 13.33
C TYR A 123 3.99 -4.59 11.88
N ILE A 124 5.00 -5.43 11.61
CA ILE A 124 5.65 -5.54 10.32
C ILE A 124 5.79 -7.03 9.96
N SER A 125 5.42 -7.42 8.75
CA SER A 125 5.70 -8.76 8.18
C SER A 125 7.04 -8.77 7.46
N PHE A 126 7.66 -9.95 7.37
CA PHE A 126 8.96 -10.10 6.73
C PHE A 126 9.02 -11.34 5.87
N GLU A 127 9.73 -11.25 4.75
CA GLU A 127 9.84 -12.36 3.81
C GLU A 127 10.98 -13.32 4.08
N GLY A 128 12.24 -12.87 3.95
CA GLY A 128 13.41 -13.75 4.01
C GLY A 128 13.46 -14.73 5.19
N LYS A 129 12.89 -14.36 6.36
CA LYS A 129 12.44 -15.33 7.36
C LYS A 129 10.99 -14.99 7.75
N PRO A 130 9.99 -15.76 7.27
CA PRO A 130 8.58 -15.48 7.49
C PRO A 130 8.31 -15.26 8.98
N LYS A 131 7.87 -14.06 9.32
CA LYS A 131 7.46 -13.69 10.68
C LYS A 131 6.64 -12.40 10.64
N ILE A 132 5.84 -12.20 11.68
CA ILE A 132 5.27 -10.90 12.01
C ILE A 132 5.91 -10.48 13.33
N ALA A 133 6.34 -9.22 13.44
CA ALA A 133 6.92 -8.70 14.66
C ALA A 133 6.42 -7.28 14.96
N SER A 134 6.25 -6.98 16.24
CA SER A 134 5.88 -5.65 16.68
C SER A 134 7.11 -4.78 16.89
N PHE A 135 7.01 -3.50 16.53
CA PHE A 135 8.04 -2.49 16.66
C PHE A 135 7.53 -1.29 17.44
N THR A 136 8.45 -0.57 18.06
CA THR A 136 8.22 0.82 18.47
C THR A 136 8.32 1.73 17.24
N TYR A 137 7.87 3.00 17.36
CA TYR A 137 7.96 3.97 16.27
C TYR A 137 9.39 4.50 16.02
N ASP A 138 10.32 4.27 16.95
CA ASP A 138 11.77 4.46 16.81
C ASP A 138 12.48 3.19 16.30
N CYS A 139 11.74 2.31 15.61
CA CYS A 139 12.26 1.12 14.91
C CYS A 139 12.86 0.00 15.78
N LYS A 140 12.62 -0.02 17.09
CA LYS A 140 13.09 -1.11 17.96
C LYS A 140 12.11 -2.26 17.96
N LYS A 141 12.59 -3.45 17.62
CA LYS A 141 11.79 -4.67 17.72
C LYS A 141 11.43 -5.00 19.17
N ILE A 142 10.15 -5.22 19.44
CA ILE A 142 9.64 -5.61 20.76
C ILE A 142 9.44 -7.13 20.87
N LYS A 143 8.62 -7.75 20.03
CA LYS A 143 8.35 -9.20 20.06
C LYS A 143 7.91 -9.75 18.71
N ASN A 144 8.09 -11.05 18.52
CA ASN A 144 7.46 -11.77 17.40
C ASN A 144 6.02 -12.12 17.78
N LEU A 145 5.14 -12.22 16.79
CA LEU A 145 3.87 -12.90 16.91
C LEU A 145 4.01 -14.34 16.42
N PRO A 146 3.23 -15.27 17.00
CA PRO A 146 3.05 -16.58 16.40
C PRO A 146 2.46 -16.41 14.99
N LEU A 147 3.10 -17.01 14.00
CA LEU A 147 2.49 -17.14 12.67
C LEU A 147 1.29 -18.10 12.73
N PRO A 148 0.30 -17.93 11.83
CA PRO A 148 -0.75 -18.92 11.62
C PRO A 148 -0.16 -20.33 11.42
N LYS A 149 -0.77 -21.36 12.02
CA LYS A 149 -0.25 -22.74 11.98
C LYS A 149 0.02 -23.21 10.54
N ALA A 150 -0.88 -22.88 9.62
CA ALA A 150 -0.78 -23.19 8.20
C ALA A 150 0.43 -22.58 7.49
N LEU A 151 1.03 -21.52 8.05
CA LEU A 151 2.21 -20.83 7.51
C LEU A 151 3.52 -21.24 8.19
N LYS A 152 3.48 -21.77 9.42
CA LYS A 152 4.70 -22.19 10.15
C LYS A 152 5.51 -23.28 9.42
N ARG A 153 4.84 -24.15 8.68
CA ARG A 153 5.43 -25.29 7.95
C ARG A 153 5.06 -25.30 6.47
N ALA A 154 4.56 -24.18 5.94
CA ALA A 154 4.18 -24.10 4.54
C ALA A 154 5.40 -24.32 3.64
N LYS A 155 5.23 -25.14 2.60
CA LYS A 155 6.19 -25.22 1.50
C LYS A 155 5.94 -24.01 0.59
N LEU A 156 6.78 -22.99 0.74
CA LEU A 156 6.70 -21.78 -0.08
C LEU A 156 7.33 -22.00 -1.45
N ARG A 157 6.95 -21.18 -2.44
CA ARG A 157 7.54 -21.26 -3.80
C ARG A 157 8.99 -20.77 -3.83
N SER A 158 9.32 -19.82 -2.96
CA SER A 158 10.66 -19.28 -2.71
C SER A 158 10.68 -18.66 -1.31
N SER A 159 11.87 -18.40 -0.76
CA SER A 159 12.01 -17.63 0.48
C SER A 159 11.59 -16.17 0.33
N ASN A 160 11.75 -15.61 -0.87
CA ASN A 160 11.45 -14.21 -1.21
C ASN A 160 10.08 -14.10 -1.93
N LYS A 161 9.12 -14.91 -1.48
CA LYS A 161 7.74 -15.00 -1.99
C LYS A 161 6.82 -15.46 -0.86
N SER A 162 6.98 -14.82 0.30
CA SER A 162 6.34 -15.21 1.53
C SER A 162 5.39 -14.11 2.01
N LEU A 163 5.51 -13.57 3.24
CA LEU A 163 4.50 -12.71 3.86
C LEU A 163 4.50 -11.29 3.29
N GLU A 164 3.92 -11.16 2.11
CA GLU A 164 3.84 -9.92 1.32
C GLU A 164 2.91 -8.87 1.95
N ALA A 165 1.76 -9.31 2.48
CA ALA A 165 0.72 -8.39 2.92
C ALA A 165 0.39 -8.55 4.40
N LEU A 166 0.04 -7.45 5.07
CA LEU A 166 -0.38 -7.44 6.48
C LEU A 166 -1.44 -6.38 6.72
N ALA A 167 -2.56 -6.76 7.35
CA ALA A 167 -3.58 -5.85 7.86
C ALA A 167 -4.03 -6.30 9.26
N PHE A 168 -4.76 -5.44 9.97
CA PHE A 168 -5.34 -5.78 11.27
C PHE A 168 -6.86 -5.70 11.22
N HIS A 169 -7.52 -6.80 11.58
CA HIS A 169 -8.98 -6.88 11.68
C HIS A 169 -9.39 -7.02 13.15
N PRO A 170 -10.36 -6.20 13.64
CA PRO A 170 -10.72 -6.19 15.06
C PRO A 170 -11.20 -7.56 15.58
N LYS A 171 -11.93 -8.32 14.75
CA LYS A 171 -12.41 -9.68 15.09
C LYS A 171 -11.38 -10.80 14.92
N TYR A 172 -10.47 -10.67 13.94
CA TYR A 172 -9.63 -11.79 13.48
C TYR A 172 -8.13 -11.53 13.75
N GLY A 173 -7.78 -10.44 14.43
CA GLY A 173 -6.40 -10.04 14.66
C GLY A 173 -5.67 -9.70 13.36
N PHE A 174 -4.37 -9.98 13.31
CA PHE A 174 -3.59 -9.77 12.10
C PHE A 174 -4.00 -10.74 11.01
N ILE A 175 -4.22 -10.20 9.82
CA ILE A 175 -4.50 -10.90 8.59
C ILE A 175 -3.30 -10.72 7.67
N THR A 176 -2.87 -11.78 6.99
CA THR A 176 -1.72 -11.78 6.09
C THR A 176 -1.99 -12.67 4.88
N ALA A 177 -1.28 -12.40 3.79
CA ALA A 177 -1.29 -13.21 2.59
C ALA A 177 0.14 -13.51 2.14
N LEU A 178 0.28 -14.60 1.38
CA LEU A 178 1.50 -14.83 0.63
C LEU A 178 1.45 -14.08 -0.69
N GLU A 179 2.60 -13.66 -1.25
CA GLU A 179 2.66 -13.06 -2.60
C GLU A 179 2.00 -14.00 -3.63
N TYR A 180 2.43 -15.27 -3.59
CA TYR A 180 1.88 -16.37 -4.40
C TYR A 180 1.37 -17.51 -3.52
N PRO A 181 0.44 -18.34 -4.03
CA PRO A 181 -0.03 -19.54 -3.33
C PRO A 181 1.12 -20.48 -2.98
N LYS A 182 0.89 -21.37 -1.99
CA LYS A 182 1.88 -22.36 -1.56
C LYS A 182 2.37 -23.21 -2.75
N LYS A 183 3.55 -23.79 -2.60
CA LYS A 183 4.11 -24.70 -3.61
C LYS A 183 3.19 -25.91 -3.77
N GLY A 184 2.72 -26.15 -4.99
CA GLY A 184 1.77 -27.22 -5.33
C GLY A 184 0.38 -26.70 -5.71
N ASP A 185 -0.02 -25.55 -5.16
CA ASP A 185 -1.34 -24.97 -5.46
C ASP A 185 -1.39 -24.37 -6.87
N LYS A 186 -2.58 -24.15 -7.41
CA LYS A 186 -2.74 -23.38 -8.66
C LYS A 186 -2.41 -21.91 -8.39
N LYS A 187 -1.77 -21.22 -9.34
CA LYS A 187 -1.39 -19.80 -9.17
C LYS A 187 -2.57 -18.85 -8.93
N THR A 188 -3.76 -19.25 -9.39
CA THR A 188 -5.02 -18.52 -9.20
C THR A 188 -5.63 -18.72 -7.81
N ASP A 189 -5.17 -19.71 -7.05
CA ASP A 189 -5.84 -20.19 -5.84
C ASP A 189 -5.14 -19.61 -4.62
N GLN A 190 -5.54 -18.41 -4.24
CA GLN A 190 -4.94 -17.70 -3.11
C GLN A 190 -5.61 -18.07 -1.80
N THR A 191 -4.90 -17.80 -0.70
CA THR A 191 -5.45 -17.93 0.66
C THR A 191 -4.97 -16.79 1.53
N ILE A 192 -5.90 -16.20 2.26
CA ILE A 192 -5.63 -15.19 3.29
C ILE A 192 -5.72 -15.87 4.65
N TYR A 193 -4.76 -15.57 5.52
CA TYR A 193 -4.60 -16.21 6.82
C TYR A 193 -4.74 -15.18 7.93
N SER A 194 -5.44 -15.55 8.99
CA SER A 194 -5.49 -14.78 10.22
C SER A 194 -4.63 -15.43 11.32
N THR A 195 -4.06 -14.59 12.18
CA THR A 195 -3.38 -15.01 13.42
C THR A 195 -4.31 -15.69 14.43
N SER A 196 -5.63 -15.53 14.31
CA SER A 196 -6.63 -16.29 15.06
C SER A 196 -6.86 -17.70 14.48
N GLY A 197 -6.22 -18.05 13.36
CA GLY A 197 -6.31 -19.35 12.70
C GLY A 197 -7.40 -19.46 11.63
N LYS A 198 -8.13 -18.38 11.33
CA LYS A 198 -9.10 -18.38 10.22
C LYS A 198 -8.37 -18.30 8.87
N GLU A 199 -8.91 -19.00 7.88
CA GLU A 199 -8.45 -18.97 6.49
C GLU A 199 -9.61 -18.56 5.58
N TRP A 200 -9.29 -17.79 4.53
CA TRP A 200 -10.22 -17.41 3.47
C TRP A 200 -9.58 -17.75 2.13
N HIS A 201 -10.21 -18.65 1.39
CA HIS A 201 -9.74 -19.03 0.05
C HIS A 201 -10.44 -18.17 -1.00
N LEU A 202 -9.71 -17.77 -2.02
CA LEU A 202 -10.22 -16.96 -3.12
C LEU A 202 -9.55 -17.32 -4.44
N LYS A 203 -10.24 -17.01 -5.55
CA LYS A 203 -9.66 -17.05 -6.89
C LYS A 203 -9.26 -15.64 -7.30
N ILE A 204 -8.02 -15.49 -7.77
CA ILE A 204 -7.54 -14.29 -8.47
C ILE A 204 -7.43 -14.58 -9.97
N ASP A 205 -7.30 -13.53 -10.78
CA ASP A 205 -7.28 -13.66 -12.24
C ASP A 205 -6.03 -14.42 -12.73
N SER A 206 -6.17 -15.16 -13.82
CA SER A 206 -5.10 -15.94 -14.45
C SER A 206 -4.14 -15.09 -15.29
N ILE A 207 -3.86 -13.85 -14.87
CA ILE A 207 -2.91 -12.95 -15.55
C ILE A 207 -1.49 -13.43 -15.21
N LYS A 208 -0.60 -13.43 -16.21
CA LYS A 208 0.79 -13.87 -16.04
C LYS A 208 1.48 -13.00 -14.98
N LYS A 209 2.12 -13.65 -13.99
CA LYS A 209 2.80 -13.01 -12.85
C LYS A 209 1.89 -12.13 -11.98
N ASN A 210 0.58 -12.40 -11.96
CA ASN A 210 -0.34 -11.76 -11.01
C ASN A 210 -0.13 -12.31 -9.59
N ALA A 211 -0.05 -11.42 -8.61
CA ALA A 211 0.21 -11.71 -7.22
C ALA A 211 -0.58 -10.77 -6.30
N ILE A 212 -0.84 -11.19 -5.06
CA ILE A 212 -1.34 -10.28 -4.02
C ILE A 212 -0.13 -9.54 -3.46
N VAL A 213 -0.17 -8.20 -3.46
CA VAL A 213 0.92 -7.36 -2.94
C VAL A 213 0.52 -6.56 -1.72
N ALA A 214 -0.76 -6.22 -1.57
CA ALA A 214 -1.27 -5.63 -0.32
C ALA A 214 -2.68 -6.11 0.01
N ILE A 215 -3.01 -6.02 1.29
CA ILE A 215 -4.37 -6.17 1.80
C ILE A 215 -4.64 -5.08 2.84
N GLU A 216 -5.89 -4.66 2.95
CA GLU A 216 -6.33 -3.70 3.97
C GLU A 216 -7.76 -4.02 4.40
N VAL A 217 -8.08 -3.77 5.67
CA VAL A 217 -9.44 -3.90 6.20
C VAL A 217 -10.25 -2.67 5.81
N MET A 218 -11.35 -2.90 5.10
CA MET A 218 -12.30 -1.88 4.69
C MET A 218 -13.20 -1.45 5.87
N ASP A 219 -13.86 -0.30 5.73
CA ASP A 219 -14.73 0.24 6.78
C ASP A 219 -15.92 -0.70 7.12
N ASP A 220 -16.34 -1.55 6.18
CA ASP A 220 -17.39 -2.57 6.36
C ASP A 220 -16.86 -3.91 6.94
N GLY A 221 -15.57 -3.98 7.27
CA GLY A 221 -14.90 -5.17 7.80
C GLY A 221 -14.49 -6.21 6.74
N ASN A 222 -14.81 -5.99 5.46
CA ASN A 222 -14.29 -6.83 4.38
C ASN A 222 -12.83 -6.46 4.05
N LEU A 223 -12.21 -7.18 3.12
CA LEU A 223 -10.83 -6.91 2.71
C LEU A 223 -10.77 -6.27 1.34
N LEU A 224 -9.99 -5.19 1.23
CA LEU A 224 -9.50 -4.67 -0.02
C LEU A 224 -8.16 -5.36 -0.32
N ILE A 225 -8.02 -5.89 -1.53
CA ILE A 225 -6.83 -6.59 -2.00
C ILE A 225 -6.27 -5.80 -3.17
N LEU A 226 -4.96 -5.53 -3.12
CA LEU A 226 -4.18 -5.02 -4.25
C LEU A 226 -3.47 -6.21 -4.89
N GLU A 227 -3.76 -6.45 -6.16
CA GLU A 227 -3.03 -7.40 -6.98
C GLU A 227 -2.19 -6.67 -8.02
N ARG A 228 -1.01 -7.21 -8.30
CA ARG A 228 -0.09 -6.69 -9.30
C ARG A 228 0.36 -7.80 -10.24
N ALA A 229 0.35 -7.51 -11.54
CA ALA A 229 0.97 -8.35 -12.56
C ALA A 229 2.01 -7.60 -13.41
N HIS A 230 3.21 -8.18 -13.51
CA HIS A 230 4.29 -7.72 -14.39
C HIS A 230 4.15 -8.32 -15.79
N ILE A 231 3.63 -7.55 -16.74
CA ILE A 231 3.37 -8.01 -18.12
C ILE A 231 4.44 -7.54 -19.14
N GLY A 232 5.44 -6.78 -18.68
CA GLY A 232 6.59 -6.31 -19.47
C GLY A 232 7.47 -5.38 -18.65
N LEU A 233 8.55 -4.86 -19.24
CA LEU A 233 9.37 -3.83 -18.59
C LEU A 233 8.51 -2.57 -18.37
N LEU A 234 8.36 -2.14 -17.12
CA LEU A 234 7.52 -0.99 -16.70
C LEU A 234 6.04 -1.08 -17.15
N ASN A 235 5.55 -2.30 -17.42
CA ASN A 235 4.17 -2.53 -17.84
C ASN A 235 3.46 -3.37 -16.77
N TYR A 236 2.49 -2.74 -16.13
CA TYR A 236 1.80 -3.28 -14.97
C TYR A 236 0.32 -3.48 -15.27
N VAL A 237 -0.24 -4.52 -14.65
CA VAL A 237 -1.68 -4.63 -14.40
C VAL A 237 -1.89 -4.53 -12.91
N ILE A 238 -2.72 -3.61 -12.48
CA ILE A 238 -3.06 -3.40 -11.07
C ILE A 238 -4.54 -3.64 -10.90
N THR A 239 -4.91 -4.55 -9.99
CA THR A 239 -6.29 -4.90 -9.72
C THR A 239 -6.62 -4.58 -8.28
N LEU A 240 -7.71 -3.83 -8.05
CA LEU A 240 -8.32 -3.73 -6.73
C LEU A 240 -9.49 -4.70 -6.65
N ARG A 241 -9.51 -5.53 -5.61
CA ARG A 241 -10.54 -6.54 -5.39
C ARG A 241 -11.08 -6.44 -3.97
N LYS A 242 -12.41 -6.47 -3.82
CA LYS A 242 -13.09 -6.64 -2.54
C LYS A 242 -13.30 -8.13 -2.29
N LEU A 243 -12.85 -8.64 -1.15
CA LEU A 243 -13.11 -9.99 -0.67
C LEU A 243 -14.15 -9.95 0.45
N TYR A 244 -15.26 -10.65 0.25
CA TYR A 244 -16.34 -10.74 1.23
C TYR A 244 -16.04 -11.86 2.23
N ILE A 245 -15.39 -11.52 3.35
CA ILE A 245 -14.84 -12.52 4.30
C ILE A 245 -15.89 -13.30 5.09
N ASN A 246 -17.15 -12.85 5.06
CA ASN A 246 -18.29 -13.52 5.67
C ASN A 246 -19.16 -14.28 4.64
N GLN A 247 -18.79 -14.27 3.34
CA GLN A 247 -19.56 -14.91 2.27
C GLN A 247 -18.68 -15.95 1.56
N CYS A 248 -18.52 -17.13 2.17
CA CYS A 248 -17.63 -18.19 1.68
C CYS A 248 -18.34 -19.53 1.45
N PRO A 249 -19.26 -19.61 0.48
CA PRO A 249 -19.90 -20.88 0.13
C PRO A 249 -18.84 -21.91 -0.28
N ASN A 250 -18.97 -23.14 0.22
CA ASN A 250 -18.05 -24.24 -0.07
C ASN A 250 -16.56 -23.89 0.16
N ASN A 251 -16.27 -23.12 1.22
CA ASN A 251 -14.95 -22.62 1.58
C ASN A 251 -14.29 -21.67 0.57
N LEU A 252 -15.00 -21.25 -0.48
CA LEU A 252 -14.50 -20.26 -1.44
C LEU A 252 -15.22 -18.93 -1.24
N CYS A 253 -14.49 -17.91 -0.85
CA CYS A 253 -15.05 -16.60 -0.57
C CYS A 253 -15.41 -15.84 -1.84
N LYS A 254 -16.60 -15.25 -1.84
CA LYS A 254 -17.03 -14.32 -2.89
C LYS A 254 -16.05 -13.16 -2.95
N SER A 255 -15.67 -12.76 -4.16
CA SER A 255 -14.88 -11.54 -4.39
C SER A 255 -15.42 -10.77 -5.58
N LYS A 256 -15.30 -9.44 -5.53
CA LYS A 256 -15.68 -8.51 -6.62
C LYS A 256 -14.43 -7.77 -7.06
N LYS A 257 -14.09 -7.87 -8.35
CA LYS A 257 -13.08 -7.00 -8.95
C LYS A 257 -13.67 -5.59 -9.03
N LEU A 258 -13.07 -4.64 -8.34
CA LEU A 258 -13.55 -3.25 -8.31
C LEU A 258 -13.01 -2.48 -9.53
N ILE A 259 -11.73 -2.67 -9.84
CA ILE A 259 -11.10 -2.13 -11.05
C ILE A 259 -9.91 -3.01 -11.45
N GLN A 260 -9.64 -3.05 -12.76
CA GLN A 260 -8.39 -3.52 -13.34
C GLN A 260 -7.81 -2.39 -14.18
N MET A 261 -6.63 -1.93 -13.80
CA MET A 261 -5.90 -0.85 -14.48
C MET A 261 -4.73 -1.47 -15.23
N GLU A 262 -4.51 -1.04 -16.47
CA GLU A 262 -3.45 -1.57 -17.33
C GLU A 262 -2.66 -0.41 -17.95
N SER A 263 -1.33 -0.44 -17.84
CA SER A 263 -0.47 0.59 -18.45
C SER A 263 -0.76 0.76 -19.95
N LYS A 264 -1.00 -0.35 -20.65
CA LYS A 264 -1.33 -0.39 -22.10
C LYS A 264 -2.68 0.26 -22.45
N LYS A 265 -3.54 0.51 -21.47
CA LYS A 265 -4.84 1.18 -21.65
C LYS A 265 -4.79 2.65 -21.19
N GLY A 266 -3.60 3.25 -21.12
CA GLY A 266 -3.41 4.66 -20.83
C GLY A 266 -3.37 5.02 -19.34
N TRP A 267 -3.36 4.04 -18.43
CA TRP A 267 -3.19 4.30 -17.00
C TRP A 267 -1.73 4.64 -16.67
N ASP A 268 -1.49 5.73 -15.93
CA ASP A 268 -0.15 6.14 -15.45
C ASP A 268 0.24 5.32 -14.20
N LEU A 269 0.46 4.02 -14.40
CA LEU A 269 0.77 3.06 -13.34
C LEU A 269 2.26 3.00 -13.02
N ALA A 270 2.53 2.73 -11.75
CA ALA A 270 3.84 2.39 -11.23
C ALA A 270 3.76 1.04 -10.49
N ASP A 271 4.84 0.65 -9.85
CA ASP A 271 4.96 -0.64 -9.19
C ASP A 271 4.26 -0.67 -7.83
N PHE A 272 2.92 -0.63 -7.79
CA PHE A 272 2.15 -0.49 -6.55
C PHE A 272 2.22 -1.74 -5.67
N GLU A 273 2.58 -1.55 -4.39
CA GLU A 273 2.83 -2.64 -3.43
C GLU A 273 2.19 -2.45 -2.05
N GLY A 274 1.78 -1.23 -1.66
CA GLY A 274 1.16 -0.99 -0.33
C GLY A 274 -0.24 -0.39 -0.39
N LEU A 275 -1.05 -0.65 0.65
CA LEU A 275 -2.39 -0.06 0.87
C LEU A 275 -2.53 0.48 2.30
N ALA A 276 -3.27 1.58 2.47
CA ALA A 276 -3.71 2.05 3.79
C ALA A 276 -5.13 2.63 3.77
N ASN A 277 -5.94 2.33 4.78
CA ASN A 277 -7.27 2.88 4.97
C ASN A 277 -7.24 4.18 5.80
N LEU A 278 -7.73 5.27 5.23
CA LEU A 278 -7.83 6.61 5.86
C LEU A 278 -9.22 6.88 6.48
N GLY A 279 -10.19 5.99 6.22
CA GLY A 279 -11.56 6.01 6.71
C GLY A 279 -12.52 6.81 5.83
N GLY A 280 -13.78 6.40 5.76
CA GLY A 280 -14.80 6.99 4.89
C GLY A 280 -14.61 6.60 3.44
N GLY A 281 -14.19 5.34 3.20
CA GLY A 281 -13.92 4.81 1.85
C GLY A 281 -12.67 5.38 1.19
N ARG A 282 -11.82 6.09 1.94
CA ARG A 282 -10.60 6.76 1.46
C ARG A 282 -9.37 5.88 1.69
N TYR A 283 -8.54 5.72 0.67
CA TYR A 283 -7.38 4.85 0.70
C TYR A 283 -6.17 5.49 0.07
N LEU A 284 -4.99 5.02 0.47
CA LEU A 284 -3.73 5.27 -0.22
C LEU A 284 -3.20 3.97 -0.80
N MET A 285 -2.56 4.08 -1.96
CA MET A 285 -1.63 3.07 -2.45
C MET A 285 -0.27 3.70 -2.74
N ILE A 286 0.82 2.96 -2.51
CA ILE A 286 2.21 3.41 -2.74
C ILE A 286 2.86 2.50 -3.77
N SER A 287 3.66 3.09 -4.66
CA SER A 287 4.56 2.36 -5.54
C SER A 287 5.94 2.21 -4.96
N ASP A 288 6.52 1.05 -5.23
CA ASP A 288 7.94 0.84 -5.21
C ASP A 288 8.59 1.51 -6.46
N ASN A 289 9.82 1.96 -6.30
CA ASN A 289 10.70 2.40 -7.38
C ASN A 289 11.76 1.36 -7.77
N SER A 290 11.83 0.21 -7.10
CA SER A 290 12.71 -0.94 -7.39
C SER A 290 14.19 -0.55 -7.57
N ASP A 291 14.64 0.45 -6.79
CA ASP A 291 15.97 1.07 -6.84
C ASP A 291 16.38 1.67 -8.20
N LEU A 292 15.45 1.78 -9.14
CA LEU A 292 15.70 2.43 -10.41
C LEU A 292 15.62 3.94 -10.20
N PHE A 293 16.76 4.62 -10.31
CA PHE A 293 16.90 6.05 -10.00
C PHE A 293 15.97 7.00 -10.79
N PHE A 294 15.34 6.53 -11.88
CA PHE A 294 14.39 7.29 -12.69
C PHE A 294 12.92 6.99 -12.35
N LEU A 295 12.64 5.99 -11.53
CA LEU A 295 11.30 5.71 -11.00
C LEU A 295 11.12 6.46 -9.68
N LYS A 296 10.02 7.21 -9.56
CA LYS A 296 9.66 7.90 -8.33
C LYS A 296 8.72 7.03 -7.50
N ASN A 297 8.88 7.05 -6.19
CA ASN A 297 7.89 6.47 -5.28
C ASN A 297 6.61 7.30 -5.34
N ARG A 298 5.49 6.69 -5.72
CA ARG A 298 4.24 7.38 -6.01
C ARG A 298 3.16 6.96 -5.03
N VAL A 299 2.58 7.93 -4.33
CA VAL A 299 1.37 7.73 -3.54
C VAL A 299 0.16 8.13 -4.38
N VAL A 300 -0.85 7.28 -4.44
CA VAL A 300 -2.16 7.60 -5.03
C VAL A 300 -3.21 7.60 -3.93
N PHE A 301 -3.90 8.73 -3.81
CA PHE A 301 -5.05 8.93 -2.96
C PHE A 301 -6.33 8.72 -3.76
N PHE A 302 -7.13 7.74 -3.33
CA PHE A 302 -8.37 7.38 -4.02
C PHE A 302 -9.50 7.10 -3.04
N GLN A 303 -10.73 7.14 -3.56
CA GLN A 303 -11.94 6.84 -2.80
C GLN A 303 -12.76 5.77 -3.51
N LEU A 304 -13.17 4.77 -2.73
CA LEU A 304 -14.13 3.75 -3.12
C LEU A 304 -15.53 4.21 -2.68
N ASN A 305 -16.52 4.03 -3.55
CA ASN A 305 -17.92 4.14 -3.13
C ASN A 305 -18.22 3.01 -2.14
N GLN A 306 -18.91 3.34 -1.05
CA GLN A 306 -19.34 2.36 -0.08
C GLN A 306 -20.66 1.76 -0.59
N ASP A 307 -20.56 0.61 -1.25
CA ASP A 307 -21.69 -0.31 -1.49
C ASP A 307 -22.01 -1.10 -0.21
#